data_AF-A0A9K3M0S9-F1
#
_entry.id   AF-A0A9K3M0S9-F1
#
_cell.length_a   1.000
_cell.length_b   1.000
_cell.length_c   1.000
_cell.angle_alpha   90.00
_cell.angle_beta   90.00
_cell.angle_gamma   90.00
#
_symmetry.space_group_name_H-M   'P 1'
#
loop_
_entity.id
_entity.type
_entity.pdbx_description
1 polymer ?
#
loop_
_entity_poly.entity_id
_entity_poly.type
_entity_poly.pdbx_seq_one_letter_code
_entity_poly.pdbx_strand_id
1 'polypeptide(L)'
;MSNQSKSSKSPNMPRSGKDDPIEFSAGFWVMKEFQSVIAFRAYESVVTSGESRSVKQLQNMAFEKYHGDLNNADSLGLAKKFMLGLEMFDGIYDTEDDPATGKSKKVLKYILHLNAKATIVSDPNPQANGINMLTLSANKKSDRSIISGRTIWDMGKKVEMHGRKVLAYVMKSKYKSGKIPSGERWEDYLKFCRYKMYQDSIQAKNKNKRKATDDDSSLGVDAEKCDDENEESSVSLPSGPITQDEEDQIIKDWDNDFTFPGYMAWALWGFIPMEGLEAYKACCFSTGDNMIGKKDSSSGRRAVMNQSLQRKSSAAKQKPETFTITKEDVSAISDVLQNTVQTSKHEFGIQIFERMLDEVNKEEETWKALVLARPEVFDDPTAFADWYPFQRWKAAEKKKENILKEMHGFGKNFLHGETAASAAPSTQKPSGSLSFTMDDDVHVPVSTVNVQEESENAAEDASVESISVGVLSSP
;
A
#
# COMPACT_ATOMS: atom_id res chain seq x y z
N MET A 1 40.59 41.69 22.43
CA MET A 1 39.13 41.59 22.61
C MET A 1 38.66 40.35 21.85
N SER A 2 38.27 39.30 22.59
CA SER A 2 37.92 37.99 22.03
C SER A 2 36.40 37.89 21.87
N ASN A 3 35.93 37.67 20.64
CA ASN A 3 34.50 37.53 20.33
C ASN A 3 34.05 36.09 20.58
N GLN A 4 33.24 35.89 21.61
CA GLN A 4 32.56 34.62 21.87
C GLN A 4 31.40 34.43 20.88
N SER A 5 31.50 33.40 20.03
CA SER A 5 30.41 32.93 19.19
C SER A 5 29.36 32.22 20.04
N LYS A 6 28.12 32.72 20.04
CA LYS A 6 26.96 32.04 20.65
C LYS A 6 26.61 30.79 19.84
N SER A 7 26.97 29.63 20.38
CA SER A 7 26.50 28.32 19.96
C SER A 7 25.00 28.19 20.26
N SER A 8 24.19 27.99 19.22
CA SER A 8 22.77 27.67 19.32
C SER A 8 22.62 26.26 19.89
N LYS A 9 22.13 26.17 21.13
CA LYS A 9 21.72 24.91 21.77
C LYS A 9 20.61 24.25 20.94
N SER A 10 20.89 23.07 20.39
CA SER A 10 19.87 22.15 19.92
C SER A 10 18.89 21.81 21.05
N PRO A 11 17.60 21.51 20.76
CA PRO A 11 16.63 21.15 21.78
C PRO A 11 17.10 19.89 22.50
N ASN A 12 17.30 20.02 23.82
CA ASN A 12 17.74 18.97 24.70
C ASN A 12 16.54 18.03 24.91
N MET A 13 16.47 16.92 24.16
CA MET A 13 15.52 15.84 24.45
C MET A 13 15.91 15.20 25.80
N PRO A 14 14.98 14.97 26.72
CA PRO A 14 15.27 14.42 28.04
C PRO A 14 15.91 13.04 27.89
N ARG A 15 17.10 12.85 28.47
CA ARG A 15 17.75 11.55 28.61
C ARG A 15 17.47 10.95 29.99
N SER A 16 17.10 9.67 29.95
CA SER A 16 17.15 8.63 30.99
C SER A 16 16.22 8.75 32.20
N GLY A 17 14.98 8.25 32.04
CA GLY A 17 14.51 7.13 32.86
C GLY A 17 14.73 5.82 32.09
N LYS A 18 14.66 4.65 32.72
CA LYS A 18 14.49 3.40 31.95
C LYS A 18 13.13 3.51 31.25
N ASP A 19 13.13 3.99 30.02
CA ASP A 19 11.90 4.10 29.25
C ASP A 19 11.35 2.70 29.07
N ASP A 20 10.09 2.49 29.48
CA ASP A 20 9.42 1.21 29.30
C ASP A 20 9.50 0.81 27.82
N PRO A 21 9.78 -0.48 27.53
CA PRO A 21 9.86 -0.95 26.16
C PRO A 21 8.56 -0.64 25.43
N ILE A 22 8.66 -0.33 24.13
CA ILE A 22 7.47 -0.11 23.30
C ILE A 22 6.62 -1.38 23.31
N GLU A 23 5.43 -1.28 23.87
CA GLU A 23 4.43 -2.34 23.86
C GLU A 23 3.78 -2.39 22.46
N PHE A 24 3.96 -3.53 21.79
CA PHE A 24 3.32 -3.78 20.50
C PHE A 24 2.91 -5.26 20.45
N SER A 25 1.60 -5.47 20.41
CA SER A 25 0.97 -6.78 20.64
C SER A 25 1.34 -7.84 19.59
N ALA A 26 1.62 -7.42 18.34
CA ALA A 26 1.91 -8.35 17.25
C ALA A 26 3.37 -8.81 17.17
N GLY A 27 4.23 -8.34 18.08
CA GLY A 27 5.63 -8.73 18.13
C GLY A 27 6.58 -7.86 17.30
N PHE A 28 7.87 -7.94 17.61
CA PHE A 28 8.89 -7.05 17.03
C PHE A 28 9.10 -7.26 15.53
N TRP A 29 9.02 -8.51 15.08
CA TRP A 29 9.22 -8.86 13.68
C TRP A 29 8.17 -8.17 12.79
N VAL A 30 6.89 -8.22 13.19
CA VAL A 30 5.79 -7.56 12.47
C VAL A 30 5.98 -6.05 12.42
N MET A 31 6.38 -5.44 13.55
CA MET A 31 6.72 -4.00 13.58
C MET A 31 7.82 -3.66 12.57
N LYS A 32 8.86 -4.49 12.46
CA LYS A 32 9.94 -4.29 11.50
C LYS A 32 9.51 -4.49 10.06
N GLU A 33 8.56 -5.38 9.80
CA GLU A 33 7.98 -5.52 8.47
C GLU A 33 7.18 -4.27 8.07
N PHE A 34 6.41 -3.67 9.00
CA PHE A 34 5.72 -2.39 8.76
C PHE A 34 6.71 -1.25 8.45
N GLN A 35 7.77 -1.16 9.24
CA GLN A 35 8.83 -0.18 8.97
C GLN A 35 9.48 -0.41 7.60
N SER A 36 9.70 -1.67 7.22
CA SER A 36 10.34 -2.05 5.96
C SER A 36 9.48 -1.74 4.74
N VAL A 37 8.15 -1.97 4.81
CA VAL A 37 7.24 -1.65 3.69
C VAL A 37 7.16 -0.14 3.44
N ILE A 38 7.12 0.68 4.49
CA ILE A 38 7.14 2.14 4.37
C ILE A 38 8.51 2.61 3.85
N ALA A 39 9.59 2.05 4.39
CA ALA A 39 10.96 2.39 4.01
C ALA A 39 11.25 2.07 2.55
N PHE A 40 10.73 0.94 2.06
CA PHE A 40 10.82 0.56 0.66
C PHE A 40 10.21 1.60 -0.27
N ARG A 41 9.06 2.18 0.07
CA ARG A 41 8.46 3.24 -0.75
C ARG A 41 9.19 4.55 -0.72
N ALA A 42 9.70 4.94 0.45
CA ALA A 42 10.59 6.09 0.55
C ALA A 42 11.83 5.90 -0.35
N TYR A 43 12.45 4.72 -0.27
CA TYR A 43 13.61 4.34 -1.07
C TYR A 43 13.30 4.35 -2.58
N GLU A 44 12.23 3.68 -3.01
CA GLU A 44 11.89 3.58 -4.43
C GLU A 44 11.53 4.95 -5.01
N SER A 45 10.79 5.80 -4.29
CA SER A 45 10.49 7.16 -4.71
C SER A 45 11.77 7.99 -4.97
N VAL A 46 12.80 7.80 -4.13
CA VAL A 46 14.09 8.46 -4.32
C VAL A 46 14.84 7.88 -5.51
N VAL A 47 14.89 6.55 -5.64
CA VAL A 47 15.62 5.89 -6.76
C VAL A 47 14.98 6.19 -8.12
N THR A 48 13.65 6.23 -8.18
CA THR A 48 12.90 6.48 -9.43
C THR A 48 12.94 7.94 -9.88
N SER A 49 13.28 8.87 -8.99
CA SER A 49 13.47 10.29 -9.36
C SER A 49 14.57 10.49 -10.42
N GLY A 50 15.52 9.55 -10.53
CA GLY A 50 16.64 9.62 -11.48
C GLY A 50 17.68 10.70 -11.13
N GLU A 51 17.56 11.35 -9.96
CA GLU A 51 18.48 12.40 -9.56
C GLU A 51 19.83 11.83 -9.12
N SER A 52 20.92 12.35 -9.71
CA SER A 52 22.27 12.02 -9.26
C SER A 52 22.65 12.90 -8.07
N ARG A 53 22.60 12.32 -6.87
CA ARG A 53 23.01 12.98 -5.62
C ARG A 53 23.97 12.09 -4.83
N SER A 54 24.65 12.67 -3.84
CA SER A 54 25.45 11.88 -2.90
C SER A 54 24.58 10.91 -2.10
N VAL A 55 25.14 9.78 -1.67
CA VAL A 55 24.42 8.78 -0.86
C VAL A 55 23.78 9.41 0.39
N LYS A 56 24.47 10.34 1.04
CA LYS A 56 23.96 11.06 2.21
C LYS A 56 22.72 11.90 1.87
N GLN A 57 22.72 12.58 0.73
CA GLN A 57 21.56 13.35 0.27
C GLN A 57 20.38 12.43 -0.08
N LEU A 58 20.63 11.30 -0.72
CA LEU A 58 19.59 10.32 -1.03
C LEU A 58 18.97 9.73 0.26
N GLN A 59 19.79 9.45 1.27
CA GLN A 59 19.35 9.01 2.60
C GLN A 59 18.50 10.09 3.31
N ASN A 60 18.87 11.36 3.19
CA ASN A 60 18.07 12.47 3.74
C ASN A 60 16.72 12.60 3.02
N MET A 61 16.70 12.48 1.69
CA MET A 61 15.44 12.49 0.94
C MET A 61 14.53 11.31 1.33
N ALA A 62 15.10 10.12 1.53
CA ALA A 62 14.34 8.96 2.00
C ALA A 62 13.79 9.21 3.42
N PHE A 63 14.57 9.84 4.30
CA PHE A 63 14.12 10.25 5.63
C PHE A 63 12.93 11.22 5.56
N GLU A 64 13.03 12.28 4.75
CA GLU A 64 11.96 13.26 4.54
C GLU A 64 10.70 12.61 3.93
N LYS A 65 10.84 11.69 2.96
CA LYS A 65 9.69 10.95 2.41
C LYS A 65 9.03 10.06 3.46
N TYR A 66 9.82 9.41 4.32
CA TYR A 66 9.31 8.52 5.35
C TYR A 66 8.54 9.28 6.44
N HIS A 67 9.17 10.30 7.03
CA HIS A 67 8.65 11.02 8.21
C HIS A 67 7.80 12.25 7.85
N GLY A 68 7.95 12.77 6.63
CA GLY A 68 7.44 14.08 6.24
C GLY A 68 8.47 15.18 6.47
N ASP A 69 8.19 16.40 6.00
CA ASP A 69 8.97 17.57 6.36
C ASP A 69 8.70 17.94 7.82
N LEU A 70 9.71 17.81 8.67
CA LEU A 70 9.62 18.11 10.09
C LEU A 70 9.34 19.60 10.39
N ASN A 71 9.58 20.48 9.41
CA ASN A 71 9.31 21.92 9.55
C ASN A 71 7.90 22.30 9.09
N ASN A 72 7.20 21.38 8.42
CA ASN A 72 5.86 21.61 7.89
C ASN A 72 4.87 20.61 8.50
N ALA A 73 4.09 21.08 9.47
CA ALA A 73 3.10 20.25 10.18
C ALA A 73 2.04 19.62 9.25
N ASP A 74 1.77 20.22 8.09
CA ASP A 74 0.80 19.74 7.11
C ASP A 74 1.40 18.65 6.19
N SER A 75 2.73 18.49 6.17
CA SER A 75 3.40 17.47 5.37
C SER A 75 3.23 16.08 6.00
N LEU A 76 2.30 15.29 5.47
CA LEU A 76 2.15 13.88 5.87
C LEU A 76 3.25 13.00 5.26
N GLY A 77 4.15 12.49 6.09
CA GLY A 77 5.09 11.43 5.72
C GLY A 77 4.42 10.10 5.42
N LEU A 78 5.12 9.21 4.70
CA LEU A 78 4.63 7.88 4.37
C LEU A 78 4.26 7.05 5.60
N ALA A 79 4.95 7.20 6.73
CA ALA A 79 4.61 6.49 7.96
C ALA A 79 3.22 6.88 8.50
N LYS A 80 2.91 8.17 8.47
CA LYS A 80 1.59 8.66 8.90
C LYS A 80 0.50 8.26 7.91
N LYS A 81 0.80 8.26 6.60
CA LYS A 81 -0.12 7.76 5.58
C LYS A 81 -0.40 6.26 5.72
N PHE A 82 0.62 5.45 6.04
CA PHE A 82 0.46 4.03 6.35
C PHE A 82 -0.48 3.82 7.53
N MET A 83 -0.21 4.48 8.67
CA MET A 83 -1.05 4.40 9.87
C MET A 83 -2.51 4.76 9.55
N LEU A 84 -2.74 5.79 8.74
CA LEU A 84 -4.10 6.22 8.39
C LEU A 84 -4.76 5.39 7.28
N GLY A 85 -4.01 4.55 6.56
CA GLY A 85 -4.50 3.78 5.41
C GLY A 85 -4.84 4.68 4.22
N LEU A 86 -3.94 5.60 3.86
CA LEU A 86 -4.16 6.58 2.77
C LEU A 86 -3.31 6.26 1.54
N GLU A 87 -3.79 6.70 0.36
CA GLU A 87 -3.09 6.62 -0.93
C GLU A 87 -2.67 5.18 -1.29
N MET A 88 -1.37 4.91 -1.39
CA MET A 88 -0.81 3.59 -1.72
C MET A 88 -1.00 2.53 -0.62
N PHE A 89 -1.55 2.95 0.52
CA PHE A 89 -1.90 2.12 1.66
C PHE A 89 -3.43 2.02 1.83
N ASP A 90 -4.20 2.48 0.84
CA ASP A 90 -5.64 2.30 0.85
C ASP A 90 -5.99 0.80 0.78
N GLY A 91 -7.09 0.41 1.43
CA GLY A 91 -7.56 -0.98 1.45
C GLY A 91 -6.74 -1.97 2.28
N ILE A 92 -5.70 -1.55 3.02
CA ILE A 92 -4.93 -2.48 3.88
C ILE A 92 -5.62 -2.79 5.22
N TYR A 93 -6.60 -1.97 5.59
CA TYR A 93 -7.37 -2.10 6.83
C TYR A 93 -8.80 -2.55 6.53
N ASP A 94 -9.31 -3.46 7.35
CA ASP A 94 -10.73 -3.70 7.50
C ASP A 94 -11.29 -2.76 8.58
N THR A 95 -12.57 -2.40 8.45
CA THR A 95 -13.28 -1.64 9.49
C THR A 95 -14.08 -2.61 10.33
N GLU A 96 -13.78 -2.68 11.62
CA GLU A 96 -14.52 -3.49 12.59
C GLU A 96 -15.11 -2.58 13.65
N ASP A 97 -16.32 -2.86 14.12
CA ASP A 97 -16.89 -2.15 15.26
C ASP A 97 -16.42 -2.79 16.56
N ASP A 98 -15.88 -1.98 17.47
CA ASP A 98 -15.55 -2.43 18.82
C ASP A 98 -16.85 -2.58 19.64
N PRO A 99 -17.23 -3.80 20.06
CA PRO A 99 -18.46 -4.02 20.80
C PRO A 99 -18.46 -3.34 22.17
N ALA A 100 -17.28 -3.05 22.75
CA ALA A 100 -17.19 -2.41 24.06
C ALA A 100 -17.38 -0.89 24.00
N THR A 101 -16.86 -0.25 22.95
CA THR A 101 -16.89 1.22 22.83
C THR A 101 -17.89 1.75 21.79
N GLY A 102 -18.42 0.87 20.93
CA GLY A 102 -19.27 1.23 19.80
C GLY A 102 -18.55 2.04 18.72
N LYS A 103 -17.21 2.13 18.77
CA LYS A 103 -16.41 2.87 17.80
C LYS A 103 -15.85 1.93 16.75
N SER A 104 -15.86 2.36 15.50
CA SER A 104 -15.19 1.64 14.42
C SER A 104 -13.66 1.78 14.56
N LYS A 105 -12.98 0.63 14.53
CA LYS A 105 -11.52 0.49 14.59
C LYS A 105 -11.00 -0.01 13.25
N LYS A 106 -9.81 0.46 12.86
CA LYS A 106 -9.10 0.00 11.65
C LYS A 106 -8.21 -1.19 12.01
N VAL A 107 -8.53 -2.36 11.49
CA VAL A 107 -7.82 -3.61 11.76
C VAL A 107 -7.01 -4.01 10.54
N LEU A 108 -5.71 -4.27 10.70
CA LEU A 108 -4.88 -4.67 9.57
C LEU A 108 -5.30 -6.04 9.06
N LYS A 109 -5.49 -6.18 7.74
CA LYS A 109 -5.87 -7.45 7.12
C LYS A 109 -4.91 -8.58 7.49
N TYR A 110 -5.47 -9.71 7.90
CA TYR A 110 -4.72 -10.91 8.32
C TYR A 110 -3.64 -11.33 7.31
N ILE A 111 -3.97 -11.31 6.02
CA ILE A 111 -3.09 -11.71 4.92
C ILE A 111 -1.77 -10.92 4.87
N LEU A 112 -1.72 -9.72 5.47
CA LEU A 112 -0.55 -8.85 5.47
C LEU A 112 0.40 -9.11 6.63
N HIS A 113 -0.08 -9.63 7.77
CA HIS A 113 0.75 -9.86 8.96
C HIS A 113 0.90 -11.33 9.35
N LEU A 114 0.01 -12.22 8.89
CA LEU A 114 0.07 -13.67 9.06
C LEU A 114 0.32 -14.09 10.52
N ASN A 115 -0.37 -13.44 11.45
CA ASN A 115 -0.28 -13.79 12.87
C ASN A 115 -1.69 -14.05 13.39
N ALA A 116 -2.12 -15.31 13.38
CA ALA A 116 -3.50 -15.69 13.71
C ALA A 116 -3.87 -15.38 15.16
N LYS A 117 -2.87 -15.18 16.02
CA LYS A 117 -3.04 -14.89 17.45
C LYS A 117 -3.15 -13.39 17.73
N ALA A 118 -2.98 -12.52 16.74
CA ALA A 118 -2.92 -11.08 16.93
C ALA A 118 -3.94 -10.34 16.07
N THR A 119 -4.78 -9.52 16.73
CA THR A 119 -5.56 -8.47 16.07
C THR A 119 -4.76 -7.17 16.11
N ILE A 120 -4.36 -6.66 14.96
CA ILE A 120 -3.49 -5.48 14.87
C ILE A 120 -4.33 -4.26 14.51
N VAL A 121 -4.58 -3.41 15.50
CA VAL A 121 -5.39 -2.19 15.34
C VAL A 121 -4.49 -0.99 15.05
N SER A 122 -4.88 -0.11 14.13
CA SER A 122 -4.26 1.21 14.02
C SER A 122 -4.91 2.19 14.98
N ASP A 123 -4.08 2.85 15.78
CA ASP A 123 -4.50 3.82 16.78
C ASP A 123 -3.59 5.05 16.74
N PRO A 124 -4.14 6.28 16.64
CA PRO A 124 -3.33 7.50 16.72
C PRO A 124 -2.68 7.70 18.10
N ASN A 125 -3.15 7.04 19.15
CA ASN A 125 -2.59 7.11 20.49
C ASN A 125 -1.22 6.38 20.55
N PRO A 126 -0.12 7.08 20.87
CA PRO A 126 1.21 6.47 20.95
C PRO A 126 1.37 5.50 22.13
N GLN A 127 0.45 5.52 23.12
CA GLN A 127 0.44 4.60 24.26
C GLN A 127 -0.39 3.33 23.99
N ALA A 128 -1.09 3.25 22.85
CA ALA A 128 -1.87 2.07 22.50
C ALA A 128 -0.97 0.95 21.95
N ASN A 129 -1.35 -0.30 22.21
CA ASN A 129 -0.60 -1.51 21.83
C ASN A 129 -0.82 -1.92 20.36
N GLY A 130 -0.92 -0.94 19.46
CA GLY A 130 -1.27 -1.09 18.05
C GLY A 130 -0.31 -0.36 17.09
N ILE A 131 -0.74 -0.18 15.83
CA ILE A 131 0.00 0.60 14.82
C ILE A 131 -0.21 2.08 15.10
N ASN A 132 0.85 2.71 15.61
CA ASN A 132 0.91 4.14 15.89
C ASN A 132 2.25 4.74 15.44
N MET A 133 2.37 6.07 15.45
CA MET A 133 3.61 6.73 15.00
C MET A 133 4.85 6.33 15.80
N LEU A 134 4.74 5.98 17.09
CA LEU A 134 5.88 5.53 17.88
C LEU A 134 6.40 4.18 17.36
N THR A 135 5.51 3.21 17.15
CA THR A 135 5.88 1.90 16.58
C THR A 135 6.47 1.99 15.18
N LEU A 136 5.96 2.91 14.34
CA LEU A 136 6.45 3.09 12.97
C LEU A 136 7.77 3.87 12.90
N SER A 137 8.03 4.78 13.83
CA SER A 137 9.23 5.63 13.78
C SER A 137 10.38 5.14 14.66
N ALA A 138 10.14 4.27 15.65
CA ALA A 138 11.17 3.85 16.60
C ALA A 138 12.22 2.91 16.01
N ASN A 139 13.47 3.12 16.41
CA ASN A 139 14.61 2.32 15.95
C ASN A 139 14.60 0.91 16.54
N LYS A 140 14.32 0.74 17.83
CA LYS A 140 14.19 -0.58 18.50
C LYS A 140 13.10 -0.52 19.57
N LYS A 141 12.66 -1.65 20.11
CA LYS A 141 11.68 -1.67 21.22
C LYS A 141 12.14 -0.87 22.45
N SER A 142 13.42 -0.96 22.76
CA SER A 142 14.07 -0.24 23.87
C SER A 142 14.60 1.14 23.47
N ASP A 143 14.64 1.46 22.18
CA ASP A 143 15.21 2.69 21.64
C ASP A 143 14.14 3.45 20.86
N ARG A 144 13.51 4.40 21.57
CA ARG A 144 12.49 5.31 21.04
C ARG A 144 13.07 6.38 20.10
N SER A 145 14.37 6.35 19.80
CA SER A 145 14.94 7.25 18.79
C SER A 145 14.32 6.97 17.42
N ILE A 146 14.20 8.04 16.64
CA ILE A 146 13.62 7.99 15.29
C ILE A 146 14.57 7.23 14.36
N ILE A 147 14.05 6.33 13.53
CA ILE A 147 14.81 5.61 12.51
C ILE A 147 15.52 6.60 11.58
N SER A 148 16.83 6.41 11.43
CA SER A 148 17.66 7.28 10.61
C SER A 148 17.41 7.08 9.11
N GLY A 149 17.75 8.09 8.29
CA GLY A 149 17.70 7.98 6.83
C GLY A 149 18.55 6.85 6.25
N ARG A 150 19.67 6.52 6.90
CA ARG A 150 20.49 5.35 6.56
C ARG A 150 19.73 4.04 6.80
N THR A 151 19.11 3.90 7.97
CA THR A 151 18.32 2.71 8.33
C THR A 151 17.17 2.51 7.35
N ILE A 152 16.43 3.58 7.03
CA ILE A 152 15.35 3.56 6.03
C ILE A 152 15.87 3.10 4.67
N TRP A 153 16.99 3.66 4.22
CA TRP A 153 17.60 3.31 2.95
C TRP A 153 18.04 1.83 2.88
N ASP A 154 18.65 1.33 3.95
CA ASP A 154 19.13 -0.06 4.03
C ASP A 154 17.96 -1.05 4.12
N MET A 155 16.88 -0.71 4.85
CA MET A 155 15.63 -1.47 4.85
C MET A 155 15.03 -1.55 3.44
N GLY A 156 14.90 -0.42 2.75
CA GLY A 156 14.35 -0.37 1.39
C GLY A 156 15.14 -1.21 0.39
N LYS A 157 16.48 -1.15 0.44
CA LYS A 157 17.36 -2.03 -0.37
C LYS A 157 17.17 -3.51 -0.07
N LYS A 158 16.99 -3.86 1.20
CA LYS A 158 16.75 -5.25 1.61
C LYS A 158 15.44 -5.76 1.02
N VAL A 159 14.37 -4.97 1.11
CA VAL A 159 13.07 -5.29 0.50
C VAL A 159 13.19 -5.45 -1.02
N GLU A 160 13.88 -4.52 -1.71
CA GLU A 160 14.12 -4.63 -3.15
C GLU A 160 14.81 -5.95 -3.53
N MET A 161 15.87 -6.30 -2.81
CA MET A 161 16.64 -7.53 -3.04
C MET A 161 15.78 -8.79 -2.85
N HIS A 162 14.99 -8.87 -1.78
CA HIS A 162 14.11 -10.02 -1.54
C HIS A 162 12.98 -10.08 -2.56
N GLY A 163 12.33 -8.95 -2.90
CA GLY A 163 11.31 -8.94 -3.93
C GLY A 163 11.84 -9.34 -5.31
N ARG A 164 13.08 -8.97 -5.68
CA ARG A 164 13.73 -9.47 -6.90
C ARG A 164 13.95 -10.99 -6.89
N LYS A 165 14.26 -11.58 -5.72
CA LYS A 165 14.33 -13.04 -5.58
C LYS A 165 12.96 -13.68 -5.79
N VAL A 166 11.91 -13.14 -5.15
CA VAL A 166 10.54 -13.62 -5.33
C VAL A 166 10.11 -13.54 -6.79
N LEU A 167 10.39 -12.42 -7.46
CA LEU A 167 10.13 -12.25 -8.88
C LEU A 167 10.80 -13.35 -9.72
N ALA A 168 12.05 -13.74 -9.42
CA ALA A 168 12.73 -14.80 -10.14
C ALA A 168 12.04 -16.17 -9.99
N TYR A 169 11.37 -16.44 -8.88
CA TYR A 169 10.53 -17.64 -8.71
C TYR A 169 9.21 -17.52 -9.47
N VAL A 170 8.54 -16.36 -9.39
CA VAL A 170 7.27 -16.08 -10.09
C VAL A 170 7.43 -16.18 -11.61
N MET A 171 8.55 -15.72 -12.16
CA MET A 171 8.83 -15.81 -13.60
C MET A 171 9.04 -17.24 -14.11
N LYS A 172 9.26 -18.20 -13.21
CA LYS A 172 9.42 -19.62 -13.53
C LYS A 172 8.18 -20.45 -13.23
N SER A 173 7.10 -19.83 -12.76
CA SER A 173 5.88 -20.53 -12.34
C SER A 173 4.68 -20.21 -13.23
N LYS A 174 3.51 -20.75 -12.87
CA LYS A 174 2.22 -20.47 -13.52
C LYS A 174 1.81 -18.98 -13.45
N TYR A 175 2.35 -18.23 -12.48
CA TYR A 175 2.07 -16.80 -12.29
C TYR A 175 2.87 -15.86 -13.21
N LYS A 176 3.74 -16.38 -14.08
CA LYS A 176 4.62 -15.60 -14.98
C LYS A 176 3.90 -14.60 -15.89
N SER A 177 2.60 -14.80 -16.14
CA SER A 177 1.77 -13.93 -16.96
C SER A 177 1.35 -12.63 -16.24
N GLY A 178 1.60 -12.53 -14.93
CA GLY A 178 1.13 -11.42 -14.11
C GLY A 178 -0.38 -11.48 -13.83
N LYS A 179 -0.98 -12.66 -14.00
CA LYS A 179 -2.40 -12.92 -13.72
C LYS A 179 -2.52 -14.15 -12.82
N ILE A 180 -3.54 -14.16 -11.98
CA ILE A 180 -3.92 -15.33 -11.18
C ILE A 180 -4.55 -16.38 -12.12
N PRO A 181 -4.07 -17.64 -12.12
CA PRO A 181 -4.68 -18.74 -12.87
C PRO A 181 -6.16 -18.96 -12.50
N SER A 182 -6.94 -19.50 -13.43
CA SER A 182 -8.36 -19.81 -13.17
C SER A 182 -8.49 -20.82 -12.04
N GLY A 183 -9.39 -20.55 -11.09
CA GLY A 183 -9.64 -21.42 -9.92
C GLY A 183 -8.71 -21.16 -8.74
N GLU A 184 -7.72 -20.28 -8.88
CA GLU A 184 -6.84 -19.85 -7.78
C GLU A 184 -7.24 -18.47 -7.27
N ARG A 185 -6.92 -18.22 -6.01
CA ARG A 185 -7.10 -16.91 -5.38
C ARG A 185 -5.77 -16.18 -5.27
N TRP A 186 -5.84 -14.88 -5.01
CA TRP A 186 -4.66 -14.05 -4.78
C TRP A 186 -3.84 -14.54 -3.56
N GLU A 187 -4.50 -15.10 -2.55
CA GLU A 187 -3.85 -15.68 -1.39
C GLU A 187 -2.99 -16.91 -1.74
N ASP A 188 -3.39 -17.71 -2.74
CA ASP A 188 -2.63 -18.88 -3.22
C ASP A 188 -1.31 -18.43 -3.88
N TYR A 189 -1.36 -17.32 -4.62
CA TYR A 189 -0.18 -16.68 -5.18
C TYR A 189 0.80 -16.21 -4.10
N LEU A 190 0.28 -15.59 -3.03
CA LEU A 190 1.13 -15.19 -1.90
C LEU A 190 1.68 -16.39 -1.14
N LYS A 191 0.89 -17.44 -0.94
CA LYS A 191 1.30 -18.70 -0.32
C LYS A 191 2.46 -19.33 -1.09
N PHE A 192 2.36 -19.39 -2.42
CA PHE A 192 3.46 -19.81 -3.31
C PHE A 192 4.73 -18.97 -3.10
N CYS A 193 4.60 -17.64 -3.09
CA CYS A 193 5.76 -16.75 -2.92
C CYS A 193 6.47 -16.98 -1.58
N ARG A 194 5.70 -17.11 -0.49
CA ARG A 194 6.24 -17.39 0.85
C ARG A 194 6.93 -18.74 0.91
N TYR A 195 6.35 -19.77 0.29
CA TYR A 195 6.91 -21.11 0.29
C TYR A 195 8.28 -21.16 -0.41
N LYS A 196 8.40 -20.54 -1.58
CA LYS A 196 9.68 -20.47 -2.31
C LYS A 196 10.75 -19.73 -1.52
N MET A 197 10.37 -18.65 -0.83
CA MET A 197 11.29 -17.91 0.04
C MET A 197 11.70 -18.70 1.29
N TYR A 198 10.78 -19.49 1.85
CA TYR A 198 11.07 -20.40 2.96
C TYR A 198 12.08 -21.47 2.53
N GLN A 199 11.88 -22.11 1.38
CA GLN A 199 12.83 -23.07 0.81
C GLN A 199 14.23 -22.46 0.62
N ASP A 200 14.34 -21.24 0.05
CA ASP A 200 15.62 -20.53 -0.10
C ASP A 200 16.31 -20.31 1.25
N SER A 201 15.53 -19.95 2.29
CA SER A 201 16.05 -19.70 3.64
C SER A 201 16.63 -20.96 4.29
N ILE A 202 15.98 -22.12 4.13
CA ILE A 202 16.47 -23.41 4.65
C ILE A 202 17.74 -23.82 3.93
N GLN A 203 17.76 -23.71 2.60
CA GLN A 203 18.93 -24.05 1.80
C GLN A 203 20.15 -23.19 2.17
N ALA A 204 19.94 -21.89 2.43
CA ALA A 204 20.99 -20.99 2.88
C ALA A 204 21.54 -21.39 4.25
N LYS A 205 20.67 -21.72 5.23
CA LYS A 205 21.08 -22.20 6.57
C LYS A 205 21.91 -23.48 6.47
N ASN A 206 21.48 -24.45 5.65
CA ASN A 206 22.19 -25.71 5.45
C ASN A 206 23.57 -25.53 4.79
N LYS A 207 23.70 -24.59 3.84
CA LYS A 207 25.00 -24.25 3.23
C LYS A 207 25.98 -23.65 4.24
N ASN A 208 25.49 -22.78 5.13
CA ASN A 208 26.33 -22.17 6.15
C ASN A 208 26.78 -23.18 7.22
N LYS A 209 25.91 -24.11 7.60
CA LYS A 209 26.25 -25.20 8.54
C LYS A 209 27.39 -26.09 8.02
N ARG A 210 27.40 -26.38 6.71
CA ARG A 210 28.48 -27.15 6.07
C ARG A 210 29.81 -26.38 5.97
N LYS A 211 29.77 -25.06 5.84
CA LYS A 211 30.99 -24.23 5.81
C LYS A 211 31.61 -24.04 7.20
N ALA A 212 30.79 -23.98 8.25
CA ALA A 212 31.27 -23.81 9.62
C ALA A 212 31.93 -25.08 10.20
N THR A 213 31.69 -26.26 9.62
CA THR A 213 32.31 -27.52 10.05
C THR A 213 33.68 -27.79 9.44
N ASP A 214 34.13 -26.97 8.47
CA ASP A 214 35.38 -27.20 7.73
C ASP A 214 36.47 -26.11 7.96
N ASP A 215 36.19 -25.04 8.70
CA ASP A 215 37.16 -23.94 8.91
C ASP A 215 37.31 -23.57 10.41
N ASP A 216 38.21 -24.27 11.09
CA ASP A 216 38.89 -23.77 12.29
C ASP A 216 39.93 -22.72 11.88
N SER A 217 39.51 -21.47 11.69
CA SER A 217 40.41 -20.33 11.89
C SER A 217 39.66 -19.03 12.23
N SER A 218 39.88 -18.60 13.47
CA SER A 218 40.02 -17.22 13.93
C SER A 218 39.82 -16.11 12.87
N LEU A 219 38.77 -15.31 13.04
CA LEU A 219 38.85 -13.83 13.13
C LEU A 219 37.49 -13.24 13.50
N GLY A 220 37.47 -12.53 14.64
CA GLY A 220 36.29 -11.87 15.19
C GLY A 220 35.86 -10.66 14.37
N VAL A 221 34.56 -10.60 14.08
CA VAL A 221 33.86 -9.37 13.71
C VAL A 221 32.51 -9.41 14.42
N ASP A 222 32.27 -8.40 15.25
CA ASP A 222 31.04 -8.15 15.99
C ASP A 222 29.82 -8.11 15.07
N ALA A 223 29.19 -9.27 14.88
CA ALA A 223 27.85 -9.36 14.36
C ALA A 223 26.89 -9.04 15.50
N GLU A 224 26.16 -7.93 15.38
CA GLU A 224 25.02 -7.64 16.25
C GLU A 224 24.10 -8.87 16.29
N LYS A 225 24.17 -9.57 17.41
CA LYS A 225 23.32 -10.69 17.78
C LYS A 225 21.91 -10.13 17.91
N CYS A 226 21.12 -10.25 16.84
CA CYS A 226 19.68 -10.16 16.98
C CYS A 226 19.29 -11.43 17.74
N ASP A 227 18.83 -11.27 18.97
CA ASP A 227 18.21 -12.33 19.76
C ASP A 227 16.97 -12.83 18.99
N ASP A 228 17.22 -13.79 18.11
CA ASP A 228 16.22 -14.51 17.32
C ASP A 228 15.89 -15.80 18.09
N GLU A 229 15.27 -15.63 19.26
CA GLU A 229 14.56 -16.70 19.95
C GLU A 229 13.21 -16.89 19.22
N ASN A 230 13.23 -17.58 18.08
CA ASN A 230 12.00 -18.09 17.49
C ASN A 230 12.16 -19.57 17.16
N GLU A 231 11.24 -20.35 17.74
CA GLU A 231 11.24 -21.79 17.86
C GLU A 231 11.49 -22.53 16.54
N GLU A 232 12.34 -23.55 16.61
CA GLU A 232 12.57 -24.52 15.55
C GLU A 232 11.30 -25.33 15.27
N SER A 233 10.47 -24.87 14.33
CA SER A 233 9.58 -25.79 13.61
C SER A 233 10.40 -26.51 12.54
N SER A 234 10.93 -27.69 12.88
CA SER A 234 11.66 -28.56 11.96
C SER A 234 10.67 -29.24 11.01
N VAL A 235 10.10 -28.49 10.05
CA VAL A 235 9.40 -29.11 8.93
C VAL A 235 10.45 -29.71 8.01
N SER A 236 10.57 -31.04 8.05
CA SER A 236 11.43 -31.81 7.17
C SER A 236 10.92 -31.68 5.73
N LEU A 237 11.57 -30.81 4.93
CA LEU A 237 11.30 -30.75 3.49
C LEU A 237 11.70 -32.07 2.82
N PRO A 238 10.97 -32.53 1.80
CA PRO A 238 11.35 -33.72 1.04
C PRO A 238 12.74 -33.55 0.42
N SER A 239 13.62 -34.53 0.60
CA SER A 239 15.02 -34.48 0.19
C SER A 239 15.29 -34.89 -1.27
N GLY A 240 14.25 -34.98 -2.12
CA GLY A 240 14.34 -35.44 -3.52
C GLY A 240 13.83 -34.40 -4.53
N PRO A 241 14.03 -34.63 -5.85
CA PRO A 241 13.37 -33.83 -6.87
C PRO A 241 11.85 -34.06 -6.78
N ILE A 242 11.14 -33.01 -6.37
CA ILE A 242 9.68 -33.00 -6.25
C ILE A 242 9.11 -32.63 -7.62
N THR A 243 8.06 -33.30 -8.06
CA THR A 243 7.33 -32.92 -9.28
C THR A 243 6.56 -31.61 -9.06
N GLN A 244 6.16 -30.92 -10.13
CA GLN A 244 5.39 -29.67 -9.99
C GLN A 244 4.05 -29.91 -9.29
N ASP A 245 3.39 -31.04 -9.56
CA ASP A 245 2.09 -31.38 -8.98
C ASP A 245 2.20 -31.68 -7.47
N GLU A 246 3.25 -32.40 -7.06
CA GLU A 246 3.56 -32.63 -5.65
C GLU A 246 3.91 -31.32 -4.93
N GLU A 247 4.65 -30.43 -5.57
CA GLU A 247 4.96 -29.12 -5.00
C GLU A 247 3.71 -28.25 -4.83
N ASP A 248 2.84 -28.22 -5.83
CA ASP A 248 1.58 -27.47 -5.77
C ASP A 248 0.68 -28.01 -4.64
N GLN A 249 0.63 -29.33 -4.45
CA GLN A 249 -0.10 -29.94 -3.34
C GLN A 249 0.52 -29.59 -1.98
N ILE A 250 1.86 -29.66 -1.84
CA ILE A 250 2.55 -29.24 -0.62
C ILE A 250 2.23 -27.77 -0.29
N ILE A 251 2.31 -26.87 -1.29
CA ILE A 251 2.01 -25.45 -1.10
C ILE A 251 0.56 -25.26 -0.67
N LYS A 252 -0.38 -25.99 -1.29
CA LYS A 252 -1.81 -25.93 -0.94
C LYS A 252 -2.04 -26.28 0.52
N ASP A 253 -1.36 -27.30 1.03
CA ASP A 253 -1.50 -27.79 2.40
C ASP A 253 -0.58 -27.06 3.41
N TRP A 254 0.21 -26.09 2.96
CA TRP A 254 1.26 -25.46 3.77
C TRP A 254 0.75 -24.33 4.68
N ASP A 255 0.30 -24.66 5.88
CA ASP A 255 -0.26 -23.68 6.83
C ASP A 255 0.78 -22.95 7.70
N ASN A 256 1.94 -22.66 7.13
CA ASN A 256 3.00 -21.97 7.86
C ASN A 256 2.85 -20.45 7.76
N ASP A 257 2.88 -19.79 8.93
CA ASP A 257 2.92 -18.33 9.10
C ASP A 257 4.29 -17.71 8.74
N PHE A 258 5.12 -18.43 7.97
CA PHE A 258 6.42 -17.95 7.56
C PHE A 258 6.32 -16.69 6.70
N THR A 259 7.12 -15.72 7.04
CA THR A 259 7.28 -14.45 6.34
C THR A 259 8.75 -14.19 6.01
N PHE A 260 8.98 -13.42 4.95
CA PHE A 260 10.32 -12.98 4.57
C PHE A 260 10.39 -11.44 4.62
N PRO A 261 11.59 -10.86 4.83
CA PRO A 261 11.75 -9.41 4.85
C PRO A 261 11.24 -8.77 3.54
N GLY A 262 10.26 -7.88 3.64
CA GLY A 262 9.63 -7.25 2.47
C GLY A 262 8.45 -8.03 1.88
N TYR A 263 7.97 -9.06 2.57
CA TYR A 263 6.73 -9.76 2.23
C TYR A 263 5.55 -8.80 2.06
N MET A 264 5.34 -7.88 3.00
CA MET A 264 4.18 -6.97 2.95
C MET A 264 4.29 -6.01 1.76
N ALA A 265 5.49 -5.51 1.46
CA ALA A 265 5.72 -4.70 0.26
C ALA A 265 5.46 -5.47 -1.03
N TRP A 266 5.86 -6.75 -1.07
CA TRP A 266 5.57 -7.63 -2.20
C TRP A 266 4.07 -7.93 -2.34
N ALA A 267 3.37 -8.15 -1.23
CA ALA A 267 1.93 -8.35 -1.25
C ALA A 267 1.24 -7.11 -1.81
N LEU A 268 1.49 -5.93 -1.24
CA LEU A 268 0.80 -4.72 -1.69
C LEU A 268 1.12 -4.34 -3.14
N TRP A 269 2.38 -4.48 -3.57
CA TRP A 269 2.86 -3.82 -4.79
C TRP A 269 3.78 -4.67 -5.67
N GLY A 270 3.79 -5.98 -5.46
CA GLY A 270 4.59 -6.95 -6.19
C GLY A 270 4.17 -7.14 -7.64
N PHE A 271 4.55 -8.28 -8.20
CA PHE A 271 4.26 -8.58 -9.61
C PHE A 271 2.76 -8.68 -9.91
N ILE A 272 2.00 -9.29 -8.99
CA ILE A 272 0.54 -9.27 -8.95
C ILE A 272 0.16 -8.56 -7.64
N PRO A 273 -0.17 -7.25 -7.67
CA PRO A 273 -0.45 -6.47 -6.48
C PRO A 273 -1.79 -6.87 -5.85
N MET A 274 -2.07 -6.36 -4.65
CA MET A 274 -3.39 -6.43 -4.05
C MET A 274 -4.40 -5.66 -4.92
N GLU A 275 -5.63 -6.17 -4.98
CA GLU A 275 -6.74 -5.53 -5.72
C GLU A 275 -6.93 -4.07 -5.28
N GLY A 276 -7.06 -3.17 -6.26
CA GLY A 276 -7.19 -1.72 -6.04
C GLY A 276 -5.86 -0.97 -5.92
N LEU A 277 -4.73 -1.69 -5.85
CA LEU A 277 -3.38 -1.10 -5.75
C LEU A 277 -2.55 -1.26 -7.03
N GLU A 278 -3.18 -1.59 -8.16
CA GLU A 278 -2.51 -1.82 -9.46
C GLU A 278 -1.74 -0.59 -9.94
N ALA A 279 -2.29 0.60 -9.71
CA ALA A 279 -1.67 1.89 -10.04
C ALA A 279 -0.35 2.13 -9.27
N TYR A 280 -0.16 1.43 -8.16
CA TYR A 280 1.03 1.52 -7.32
C TYR A 280 1.98 0.35 -7.54
N LYS A 281 1.91 -0.42 -8.63
CA LYS A 281 2.88 -1.51 -8.83
C LYS A 281 4.34 -1.00 -8.71
N ALA A 282 5.16 -1.69 -7.92
CA ALA A 282 6.56 -1.31 -7.73
C ALA A 282 7.35 -1.51 -9.04
N CYS A 283 8.08 -0.47 -9.47
CA CYS A 283 8.82 -0.51 -10.71
C CYS A 283 10.00 -1.49 -10.61
N CYS A 284 10.63 -1.62 -9.44
CA CYS A 284 11.76 -2.53 -9.25
C CYS A 284 11.34 -4.02 -9.21
N PHE A 285 10.04 -4.30 -9.10
CA PHE A 285 9.46 -5.65 -9.20
C PHE A 285 8.88 -5.94 -10.58
N SER A 286 9.17 -5.10 -11.58
CA SER A 286 8.75 -5.30 -12.96
C SER A 286 9.83 -5.99 -13.79
N THR A 287 9.41 -6.75 -14.80
CA THR A 287 10.25 -7.53 -15.70
C THR A 287 11.03 -6.70 -16.73
N GLY A 288 10.84 -5.38 -16.76
CA GLY A 288 11.49 -4.47 -17.71
C GLY A 288 12.97 -4.18 -17.39
N ASP A 289 13.83 -4.50 -18.35
CA ASP A 289 15.22 -4.07 -18.63
C ASP A 289 16.32 -4.10 -17.55
N ASN A 290 16.00 -4.27 -16.28
CA ASN A 290 17.01 -4.37 -15.20
C ASN A 290 17.36 -5.82 -14.81
N MET A 291 16.91 -6.81 -15.60
CA MET A 291 17.39 -8.21 -15.53
C MET A 291 18.71 -8.40 -16.30
N ILE A 292 19.37 -7.32 -16.76
CA ILE A 292 20.75 -7.40 -17.23
C ILE A 292 21.62 -7.72 -16.02
N GLY A 293 22.12 -8.95 -16.01
CA GLY A 293 23.02 -9.46 -14.99
C GLY A 293 24.23 -8.55 -14.77
N LYS A 294 24.97 -8.85 -13.71
CA LYS A 294 26.21 -8.22 -13.23
C LYS A 294 27.36 -8.10 -14.26
N LYS A 295 27.13 -8.17 -15.57
CA LYS A 295 28.18 -8.16 -16.58
C LYS A 295 28.53 -6.79 -17.13
N ASP A 296 27.64 -5.78 -17.11
CA ASP A 296 27.96 -4.44 -17.65
C ASP A 296 27.43 -3.30 -16.77
N SER A 297 28.10 -3.05 -15.64
CA SER A 297 27.82 -1.90 -14.75
C SER A 297 28.22 -0.53 -15.34
N SER A 298 28.60 -0.47 -16.62
CA SER A 298 29.08 0.75 -17.27
C SER A 298 28.06 1.41 -18.22
N SER A 299 27.02 0.71 -18.70
CA SER A 299 26.14 1.23 -19.75
C SER A 299 24.79 1.79 -19.27
N GLY A 300 24.34 1.43 -18.04
CA GLY A 300 23.05 1.89 -17.49
C GLY A 300 22.91 3.40 -17.31
N ARG A 301 24.02 4.15 -17.22
CA ARG A 301 23.99 5.62 -17.20
C ARG A 301 23.55 6.24 -18.53
N ARG A 302 23.77 5.57 -19.68
CA ARG A 302 23.40 6.13 -21.00
C ARG A 302 21.92 5.98 -21.33
N ALA A 303 21.27 4.89 -20.87
CA ALA A 303 19.85 4.67 -21.14
C ALA A 303 18.96 5.70 -20.43
N VAL A 304 19.26 6.02 -19.16
CA VAL A 304 18.53 7.05 -18.39
C VAL A 304 18.89 8.47 -18.85
N MET A 305 20.13 8.69 -19.30
CA MET A 305 20.57 10.01 -19.80
C MET A 305 19.88 10.39 -21.12
N ASN A 306 19.62 9.44 -22.03
CA ASN A 306 18.90 9.71 -23.28
C ASN A 306 17.43 10.09 -23.03
N GLN A 307 16.79 9.57 -21.99
CA GLN A 307 15.42 9.97 -21.61
C GLN A 307 15.38 11.38 -20.97
N SER A 308 16.46 11.79 -20.28
CA SER A 308 16.58 13.13 -19.67
C SER A 308 16.99 14.22 -20.67
N LEU A 309 17.75 13.87 -21.72
CA LEU A 309 18.25 14.81 -22.73
C LEU A 309 17.15 15.31 -23.67
N GLN A 310 16.08 14.53 -23.88
CA GLN A 310 14.91 14.99 -24.63
C GLN A 310 14.03 16.01 -23.88
N ARG A 311 14.23 16.19 -22.55
CA ARG A 311 13.42 17.11 -21.73
C ARG A 311 14.13 18.41 -21.32
N LYS A 312 15.39 18.63 -21.72
CA LYS A 312 16.21 19.78 -21.25
C LYS A 312 16.73 20.72 -22.34
N SER A 313 16.12 20.75 -23.52
CA SER A 313 16.50 21.72 -24.57
C SER A 313 15.80 23.08 -24.37
N SER A 314 16.02 23.73 -23.22
CA SER A 314 15.81 25.19 -23.03
C SER A 314 16.18 25.61 -21.59
N ALA A 315 17.47 25.70 -21.28
CA ALA A 315 17.94 26.57 -20.19
C ALA A 315 19.40 26.94 -20.44
N ALA A 316 19.60 28.19 -20.87
CA ALA A 316 20.91 28.77 -21.14
C ALA A 316 21.71 28.97 -19.84
N LYS A 317 23.03 28.81 -19.97
CA LYS A 317 24.03 29.05 -18.91
C LYS A 317 24.01 30.52 -18.48
N GLN A 318 23.77 30.77 -17.19
CA GLN A 318 24.19 32.01 -16.53
C GLN A 318 25.08 31.70 -15.32
N LYS A 319 26.10 32.55 -15.17
CA LYS A 319 27.19 32.52 -14.21
C LYS A 319 26.69 33.07 -12.87
N PRO A 320 27.10 32.56 -11.69
CA PRO A 320 26.55 33.02 -10.43
C PRO A 320 27.15 34.39 -10.07
N GLU A 321 26.34 35.44 -10.14
CA GLU A 321 26.56 36.69 -9.40
C GLU A 321 25.97 36.57 -7.99
N THR A 322 26.68 37.14 -7.03
CA THR A 322 26.36 37.08 -5.61
C THR A 322 25.16 38.00 -5.34
N PHE A 323 23.98 37.42 -5.15
CA PHE A 323 22.75 38.17 -4.87
C PHE A 323 22.56 38.33 -3.35
N THR A 324 22.55 39.56 -2.85
CA THR A 324 22.07 39.90 -1.51
C THR A 324 20.56 40.09 -1.56
N ILE A 325 19.82 39.15 -0.96
CA ILE A 325 18.36 39.16 -0.86
C ILE A 325 17.93 40.24 0.16
N THR A 326 17.12 41.22 -0.26
CA THR A 326 16.56 42.24 0.64
C THR A 326 15.26 41.76 1.30
N LYS A 327 14.74 42.51 2.27
CA LYS A 327 13.44 42.16 2.90
C LYS A 327 12.27 42.27 1.94
N GLU A 328 12.33 43.14 0.92
CA GLU A 328 11.29 43.20 -0.12
C GLU A 328 11.28 41.93 -0.98
N ASP A 329 12.45 41.35 -1.29
CA ASP A 329 12.56 40.10 -2.06
C ASP A 329 11.92 38.91 -1.33
N VAL A 330 12.02 38.87 0.01
CA VAL A 330 11.41 37.80 0.82
C VAL A 330 9.88 37.86 0.78
N SER A 331 9.29 39.06 0.75
CA SER A 331 7.84 39.22 0.60
C SER A 331 7.38 38.78 -0.80
N ALA A 332 8.11 39.21 -1.84
CA ALA A 332 7.79 38.80 -3.21
C ALA A 332 7.91 37.29 -3.43
N ILE A 333 8.92 36.64 -2.81
CA ILE A 333 9.08 35.18 -2.84
C ILE A 333 7.95 34.48 -2.07
N SER A 334 7.52 35.03 -0.94
CA SER A 334 6.37 34.49 -0.18
C SER A 334 5.09 34.51 -1.01
N ASP A 335 4.80 35.62 -1.69
CA ASP A 335 3.61 35.77 -2.52
C ASP A 335 3.64 34.83 -3.73
N VAL A 336 4.81 34.68 -4.36
CA VAL A 336 5.03 33.71 -5.45
C VAL A 336 4.83 32.27 -4.97
N LEU A 337 5.34 31.92 -3.78
CA LEU A 337 5.17 30.58 -3.21
C LEU A 337 3.71 30.29 -2.84
N GLN A 338 2.99 31.24 -2.26
CA GLN A 338 1.56 31.09 -1.95
C GLN A 338 0.74 30.92 -3.23
N ASN A 339 1.01 31.71 -4.27
CA ASN A 339 0.37 31.55 -5.57
C ASN A 339 0.68 30.18 -6.19
N THR A 340 1.93 29.71 -6.09
CA THR A 340 2.35 28.39 -6.61
C THR A 340 1.64 27.23 -5.89
N VAL A 341 1.43 27.35 -4.57
CA VAL A 341 0.70 26.36 -3.77
C VAL A 341 -0.79 26.38 -4.09
N GLN A 342 -1.39 27.55 -4.34
CA GLN A 342 -2.79 27.64 -4.75
C GLN A 342 -3.02 27.10 -6.16
N THR A 343 -2.12 27.38 -7.11
CA THR A 343 -2.19 26.82 -8.47
C THR A 343 -2.05 25.30 -8.47
N SER A 344 -1.17 24.73 -7.64
CA SER A 344 -0.99 23.26 -7.58
C SER A 344 -2.17 22.53 -6.94
N LYS A 345 -2.85 23.13 -5.95
CA LYS A 345 -4.11 22.59 -5.41
C LYS A 345 -5.25 22.61 -6.43
N HIS A 346 -5.35 23.69 -7.22
CA HIS A 346 -6.34 23.80 -8.28
C HIS A 346 -6.10 22.80 -9.41
N GLU A 347 -4.85 22.64 -9.85
CA GLU A 347 -4.46 21.68 -10.88
C GLU A 347 -4.72 20.23 -10.43
N PHE A 348 -4.42 19.90 -9.18
CA PHE A 348 -4.74 18.59 -8.61
C PHE A 348 -6.26 18.34 -8.52
N GLY A 349 -7.04 19.36 -8.15
CA GLY A 349 -8.51 19.29 -8.15
C GLY A 349 -9.08 19.00 -9.53
N ILE A 350 -8.58 19.69 -10.57
CA ILE A 350 -8.98 19.45 -11.96
C ILE A 350 -8.67 18.01 -12.39
N GLN A 351 -7.48 17.49 -12.07
CA GLN A 351 -7.10 16.12 -12.44
C GLN A 351 -8.01 15.05 -11.82
N ILE A 352 -8.54 15.28 -10.61
CA ILE A 352 -9.52 14.39 -9.99
C ILE A 352 -10.83 14.42 -10.78
N PHE A 353 -11.35 15.61 -11.12
CA PHE A 353 -12.57 15.74 -11.90
C PHE A 353 -12.44 15.11 -13.30
N GLU A 354 -11.30 15.30 -13.98
CA GLU A 354 -11.02 14.67 -15.28
C GLU A 354 -11.07 13.14 -15.19
N ARG A 355 -10.44 12.55 -14.17
CA ARG A 355 -10.48 11.10 -13.95
C ARG A 355 -11.89 10.58 -13.68
N MET A 356 -12.65 11.28 -12.83
CA MET A 356 -14.05 10.93 -12.55
C MET A 356 -14.90 11.03 -13.82
N LEU A 357 -14.65 12.02 -14.68
CA LEU A 357 -15.34 12.19 -15.95
C LEU A 357 -15.03 11.04 -16.91
N ASP A 358 -13.77 10.62 -17.00
CA ASP A 358 -13.33 9.49 -17.83
C ASP A 358 -13.98 8.17 -17.41
N GLU A 359 -14.07 7.90 -16.10
CA GLU A 359 -14.73 6.71 -15.57
C GLU A 359 -16.23 6.71 -15.90
N VAL A 360 -16.91 7.84 -15.70
CA VAL A 360 -18.34 7.97 -16.00
C VAL A 360 -18.61 7.93 -17.50
N ASN A 361 -17.73 8.48 -18.35
CA ASN A 361 -17.84 8.36 -19.80
C ASN A 361 -17.77 6.90 -20.26
N LYS A 362 -16.86 6.10 -19.70
CA LYS A 362 -16.76 4.67 -20.01
C LYS A 362 -18.01 3.90 -19.57
N GLU A 363 -18.53 4.22 -18.39
CA GLU A 363 -19.77 3.65 -17.88
C GLU A 363 -20.96 4.02 -18.81
N GLU A 364 -21.09 5.30 -19.16
CA GLU A 364 -22.11 5.81 -20.09
C GLU A 364 -22.04 5.11 -21.44
N GLU A 365 -20.86 5.02 -22.07
CA GLU A 365 -20.68 4.36 -23.37
C GLU A 365 -21.07 2.89 -23.34
N THR A 366 -20.69 2.17 -22.27
CA THR A 366 -21.02 0.75 -22.11
C THR A 366 -22.53 0.54 -22.03
N TRP A 367 -23.23 1.31 -21.19
CA TRP A 367 -24.68 1.20 -21.06
C TRP A 367 -25.42 1.71 -22.29
N LYS A 368 -24.93 2.79 -22.92
CA LYS A 368 -25.49 3.33 -24.16
C LYS A 368 -25.39 2.33 -25.31
N ALA A 369 -24.30 1.58 -25.43
CA ALA A 369 -24.17 0.52 -26.43
C ALA A 369 -25.23 -0.59 -26.25
N LEU A 370 -25.52 -0.98 -25.00
CA LEU A 370 -26.58 -1.95 -24.69
C LEU A 370 -27.98 -1.40 -25.00
N VAL A 371 -28.22 -0.10 -24.77
CA VAL A 371 -29.48 0.56 -25.12
C VAL A 371 -29.62 0.68 -26.64
N LEU A 372 -28.55 1.02 -27.37
CA LEU A 372 -28.54 1.12 -28.84
C LEU A 372 -28.80 -0.21 -29.55
N ALA A 373 -28.54 -1.35 -28.90
CA ALA A 373 -28.89 -2.66 -29.42
C ALA A 373 -30.41 -2.91 -29.48
N ARG A 374 -31.22 -2.04 -28.86
CA ARG A 374 -32.69 -2.15 -28.80
C ARG A 374 -33.34 -0.83 -29.25
N PRO A 375 -33.56 -0.64 -30.56
CA PRO A 375 -34.00 0.65 -31.12
C PRO A 375 -35.38 1.10 -30.60
N GLU A 376 -36.25 0.18 -30.16
CA GLU A 376 -37.59 0.49 -29.63
C GLU A 376 -37.52 1.38 -28.37
N VAL A 377 -36.39 1.37 -27.66
CA VAL A 377 -36.15 2.21 -26.47
C VAL A 377 -36.15 3.70 -26.82
N PHE A 378 -35.81 4.06 -28.08
CA PHE A 378 -35.82 5.44 -28.54
C PHE A 378 -37.20 5.89 -29.04
N ASP A 379 -38.05 4.94 -29.43
CA ASP A 379 -39.42 5.22 -29.89
C ASP A 379 -40.37 5.48 -28.71
N ASP A 380 -40.24 4.72 -27.62
CA ASP A 380 -40.96 4.96 -26.36
C ASP A 380 -40.08 4.72 -25.12
N PRO A 381 -39.29 5.73 -24.70
CA PRO A 381 -38.43 5.62 -23.52
C PRO A 381 -39.19 5.31 -22.23
N THR A 382 -40.47 5.65 -22.17
CA THR A 382 -41.28 5.50 -20.94
C THR A 382 -41.62 4.04 -20.69
N ALA A 383 -41.88 3.26 -21.74
CA ALA A 383 -42.10 1.82 -21.66
C ALA A 383 -40.88 1.03 -21.13
N PHE A 384 -39.69 1.64 -21.14
CA PHE A 384 -38.43 1.03 -20.67
C PHE A 384 -37.89 1.65 -19.38
N ALA A 385 -38.69 2.44 -18.66
CA ALA A 385 -38.26 3.08 -17.41
C ALA A 385 -37.75 2.07 -16.36
N ASP A 386 -38.30 0.86 -16.35
CA ASP A 386 -37.89 -0.23 -15.43
C ASP A 386 -36.79 -1.15 -16.00
N TRP A 387 -36.36 -0.92 -17.25
CA TRP A 387 -35.33 -1.73 -17.89
C TRP A 387 -33.94 -1.35 -17.37
N TYR A 388 -33.27 -2.30 -16.71
CA TYR A 388 -32.03 -2.06 -15.98
C TYR A 388 -30.92 -1.35 -16.79
N PRO A 389 -30.58 -1.74 -18.04
CA PRO A 389 -29.58 -1.01 -18.84
C PRO A 389 -29.95 0.45 -19.11
N PHE A 390 -31.24 0.74 -19.34
CA PHE A 390 -31.72 2.10 -19.54
C PHE A 390 -31.63 2.94 -18.26
N GLN A 391 -31.99 2.37 -17.10
CA GLN A 391 -31.80 3.03 -15.80
C GLN A 391 -30.33 3.35 -15.53
N ARG A 392 -29.42 2.41 -15.80
CA ARG A 392 -27.98 2.60 -15.61
C ARG A 392 -27.41 3.65 -16.54
N TRP A 393 -27.80 3.66 -17.81
CA TRP A 393 -27.42 4.71 -18.75
C TRP A 393 -27.90 6.09 -18.26
N LYS A 394 -29.16 6.23 -17.86
CA LYS A 394 -29.71 7.49 -17.33
C LYS A 394 -29.04 7.94 -16.03
N ALA A 395 -28.67 7.00 -15.16
CA ALA A 395 -27.91 7.30 -13.95
C ALA A 395 -26.50 7.81 -14.26
N ALA A 396 -25.81 7.21 -15.25
CA ALA A 396 -24.50 7.67 -15.71
C ALA A 396 -24.57 9.07 -16.34
N GLU A 397 -25.57 9.34 -17.19
CA GLU A 397 -25.81 10.69 -17.76
C GLU A 397 -25.99 11.73 -16.65
N LYS A 398 -26.82 11.44 -15.64
CA LYS A 398 -27.05 12.35 -14.51
C LYS A 398 -25.79 12.56 -13.66
N LYS A 399 -25.01 11.50 -13.42
CA LYS A 399 -23.74 11.55 -12.68
C LYS A 399 -22.72 12.43 -13.42
N LYS A 400 -22.61 12.28 -14.74
CA LYS A 400 -21.76 13.12 -15.60
C LYS A 400 -22.16 14.59 -15.54
N GLU A 401 -23.45 14.89 -15.61
CA GLU A 401 -23.95 16.26 -15.51
C GLU A 401 -23.60 16.90 -14.15
N ASN A 402 -23.74 16.15 -13.06
CA ASN A 402 -23.36 16.62 -11.73
C ASN A 402 -21.86 16.91 -11.62
N ILE A 403 -20.99 16.02 -12.12
CA ILE A 403 -19.54 16.23 -12.14
C ILE A 403 -19.19 17.49 -12.92
N LEU A 404 -19.80 17.71 -14.09
CA LEU A 404 -19.57 18.91 -14.89
C LEU A 404 -20.04 20.18 -14.18
N LYS A 405 -21.17 20.14 -13.47
CA LYS A 405 -21.65 21.26 -12.65
C LYS A 405 -20.69 21.58 -11.50
N GLU A 406 -20.21 20.56 -10.79
CA GLU A 406 -19.25 20.72 -9.70
C GLU A 406 -17.92 21.26 -10.20
N MET A 407 -17.39 20.72 -11.31
CA MET A 407 -16.16 21.19 -11.93
C MET A 407 -16.26 22.67 -12.36
N HIS A 408 -17.40 23.07 -12.93
CA HIS A 408 -17.64 24.47 -13.29
C HIS A 408 -17.81 25.37 -12.05
N GLY A 409 -18.43 24.87 -10.98
CA GLY A 409 -18.50 25.56 -9.68
C GLY A 409 -17.12 25.73 -9.03
N PHE A 410 -16.29 24.70 -9.11
CA PHE A 410 -14.91 24.71 -8.61
C PHE A 410 -14.06 25.79 -9.30
N GLY A 411 -14.14 25.88 -10.64
CA GLY A 411 -13.46 26.93 -11.41
C GLY A 411 -13.94 28.34 -11.08
N LYS A 412 -15.25 28.53 -10.85
CA LYS A 412 -15.81 29.84 -10.48
C LYS A 412 -15.35 30.31 -9.10
N ASN A 413 -15.33 29.42 -8.11
CA ASN A 413 -14.90 29.74 -6.75
C ASN A 413 -13.40 30.04 -6.66
N PHE A 414 -12.60 29.45 -7.55
CA PHE A 414 -11.17 29.76 -7.66
C PHE A 414 -10.92 31.13 -8.30
N LEU A 415 -11.68 31.49 -9.34
CA LEU A 415 -11.54 32.78 -10.04
C LEU A 415 -12.02 33.99 -9.22
N HIS A 416 -12.95 33.79 -8.28
CA HIS A 416 -13.56 34.89 -7.52
C HIS A 416 -12.87 35.21 -6.19
N GLY A 417 -11.73 34.58 -5.86
CA GLY A 417 -10.80 35.02 -4.80
C GLY A 417 -11.46 35.72 -3.60
N GLU A 418 -12.53 35.13 -3.04
CA GLU A 418 -13.32 35.83 -2.04
C GLU A 418 -12.59 35.81 -0.70
N THR A 419 -12.10 37.00 -0.35
CA THR A 419 -11.71 37.42 0.99
C THR A 419 -12.93 37.42 1.91
N ALA A 420 -13.43 36.25 2.27
CA ALA A 420 -14.40 36.09 3.36
C ALA A 420 -13.65 35.88 4.69
N ALA A 421 -12.97 36.92 5.14
CA ALA A 421 -12.54 37.05 6.53
C ALA A 421 -13.13 38.35 7.10
N SER A 422 -13.84 38.21 8.23
CA SER A 422 -14.39 39.29 9.08
C SER A 422 -15.84 39.73 8.80
N ALA A 423 -16.78 38.91 9.25
CA ALA A 423 -17.98 39.41 9.94
C ALA A 423 -18.43 38.37 10.98
N ALA A 424 -18.28 38.70 12.26
CA ALA A 424 -18.78 37.89 13.37
C ALA A 424 -20.32 37.86 13.35
N PRO A 425 -20.99 36.73 13.61
CA PRO A 425 -22.43 36.74 13.80
C PRO A 425 -22.75 37.15 15.24
N SER A 426 -23.41 38.30 15.35
CA SER A 426 -24.07 38.78 16.56
C SER A 426 -25.21 37.84 17.00
N THR A 427 -25.30 37.66 18.30
CA THR A 427 -26.41 37.09 19.06
C THR A 427 -27.78 37.65 18.64
N GLN A 428 -28.62 36.81 18.04
CA GLN A 428 -30.08 36.97 18.08
C GLN A 428 -30.75 35.59 18.19
N LYS A 429 -31.46 35.38 19.32
CA LYS A 429 -32.46 34.33 19.51
C LYS A 429 -33.63 34.55 18.56
N PRO A 430 -34.20 33.47 18.01
CA PRO A 430 -35.64 33.40 17.85
C PRO A 430 -36.21 32.28 18.73
N SER A 431 -37.14 32.68 19.59
CA SER A 431 -38.17 31.83 20.18
C SER A 431 -39.04 31.25 19.07
N GLY A 432 -39.15 29.93 19.02
CA GLY A 432 -40.05 29.22 18.11
C GLY A 432 -40.26 27.79 18.60
N SER A 433 -41.20 27.61 19.51
CA SER A 433 -41.72 26.32 19.94
C SER A 433 -42.49 25.67 18.78
N LEU A 434 -42.06 24.48 18.36
CA LEU A 434 -42.86 23.57 17.54
C LEU A 434 -42.79 22.19 18.19
N SER A 435 -43.80 21.90 18.99
CA SER A 435 -44.15 20.59 19.48
C SER A 435 -44.73 19.76 18.34
N PHE A 436 -44.16 18.60 18.08
CA PHE A 436 -44.79 17.56 17.26
C PHE A 436 -44.83 16.27 18.07
N THR A 437 -46.02 16.00 18.61
CA THR A 437 -46.42 14.70 19.14
C THR A 437 -46.96 13.87 17.98
N MET A 438 -46.45 12.66 17.79
CA MET A 438 -47.24 11.57 17.23
C MET A 438 -46.99 10.30 18.02
N ASP A 439 -48.09 9.87 18.64
CA ASP A 439 -48.34 8.56 19.21
C ASP A 439 -48.53 7.51 18.11
N ASP A 440 -48.58 6.26 18.58
CA ASP A 440 -49.14 5.04 17.98
C ASP A 440 -48.22 4.10 17.19
N ASP A 441 -47.70 3.13 17.95
CA ASP A 441 -48.10 1.71 17.86
C ASP A 441 -48.25 1.08 16.46
N VAL A 442 -47.24 0.31 16.06
CA VAL A 442 -47.45 -0.90 15.26
C VAL A 442 -46.64 -2.05 15.83
N HIS A 443 -47.33 -2.91 16.58
CA HIS A 443 -46.93 -4.28 16.87
C HIS A 443 -46.76 -5.07 15.57
N VAL A 444 -45.59 -5.69 15.37
CA VAL A 444 -45.43 -6.80 14.42
C VAL A 444 -45.04 -8.05 15.20
N PRO A 445 -45.80 -9.16 15.11
CA PRO A 445 -45.55 -10.35 15.90
C PRO A 445 -44.40 -11.20 15.35
N VAL A 446 -43.58 -11.64 16.29
CA VAL A 446 -42.61 -12.74 16.18
C VAL A 446 -43.33 -14.00 15.69
N SER A 447 -42.86 -14.58 14.58
CA SER A 447 -43.19 -15.95 14.19
C SER A 447 -41.94 -16.81 14.28
N THR A 448 -41.88 -17.54 15.39
CA THR A 448 -41.02 -18.69 15.65
C THR A 448 -41.40 -19.82 14.69
N VAL A 449 -40.45 -20.34 13.92
CA VAL A 449 -40.58 -21.64 13.26
C VAL A 449 -39.44 -22.53 13.74
N ASN A 450 -39.80 -23.45 14.62
CA ASN A 450 -39.06 -24.68 14.90
C ASN A 450 -39.38 -25.68 13.79
N VAL A 451 -38.35 -26.22 13.13
CA VAL A 451 -38.35 -27.55 12.49
C VAL A 451 -36.92 -28.08 12.68
N GLN A 452 -36.65 -28.84 13.75
CA GLN A 452 -36.81 -30.29 13.88
C GLN A 452 -35.86 -31.08 12.97
N GLU A 453 -34.90 -31.72 13.65
CA GLU A 453 -33.99 -32.74 13.13
C GLU A 453 -34.78 -33.92 12.58
N GLU A 454 -34.38 -34.41 11.40
CA GLU A 454 -34.52 -35.81 11.02
C GLU A 454 -33.23 -36.28 10.36
N SER A 455 -32.50 -37.09 11.13
CA SER A 455 -31.56 -38.08 10.66
C SER A 455 -32.31 -39.25 10.03
N GLU A 456 -31.88 -39.76 8.87
CA GLU A 456 -31.82 -41.23 8.67
C GLU A 456 -31.02 -41.63 7.43
N ASN A 457 -30.44 -42.82 7.57
CA ASN A 457 -29.54 -43.52 6.68
C ASN A 457 -30.26 -44.07 5.43
N ALA A 458 -29.53 -44.21 4.32
CA ALA A 458 -29.60 -45.41 3.49
C ALA A 458 -28.36 -45.51 2.59
N ALA A 459 -27.55 -46.52 2.86
CA ALA A 459 -26.68 -47.15 1.88
C ALA A 459 -27.54 -48.01 0.94
N GLU A 460 -27.22 -48.08 -0.35
CA GLU A 460 -27.08 -49.34 -1.08
C GLU A 460 -26.60 -49.12 -2.53
N ASP A 461 -25.61 -49.96 -2.85
CA ASP A 461 -25.18 -50.50 -4.14
C ASP A 461 -25.96 -50.15 -5.42
N ALA A 462 -25.21 -49.73 -6.45
CA ALA A 462 -25.31 -50.35 -7.77
C ALA A 462 -24.01 -50.15 -8.56
N SER A 463 -23.54 -51.26 -9.11
CA SER A 463 -22.29 -51.45 -9.83
C SER A 463 -22.53 -51.55 -11.34
N VAL A 464 -21.42 -51.39 -12.10
CA VAL A 464 -21.17 -51.87 -13.47
C VAL A 464 -21.86 -51.11 -14.62
N GLU A 465 -21.09 -50.40 -15.44
CA GLU A 465 -20.71 -50.88 -16.78
C GLU A 465 -19.70 -49.95 -17.45
N SER A 466 -18.49 -50.48 -17.62
CA SER A 466 -17.42 -49.97 -18.46
C SER A 466 -17.75 -50.25 -19.93
N ILE A 467 -17.89 -49.21 -20.74
CA ILE A 467 -17.91 -49.34 -22.21
C ILE A 467 -16.53 -48.97 -22.74
N SER A 468 -15.80 -49.99 -23.15
CA SER A 468 -14.64 -49.93 -24.02
C SER A 468 -15.12 -49.82 -25.47
N VAL A 469 -14.68 -48.78 -26.19
CA VAL A 469 -14.74 -48.77 -27.67
C VAL A 469 -13.32 -48.60 -28.19
N GLY A 470 -12.82 -49.69 -28.76
CA GLY A 470 -11.58 -49.73 -29.51
C GLY A 470 -11.85 -49.69 -31.02
N VAL A 471 -10.99 -48.94 -31.70
CA VAL A 471 -10.38 -49.19 -33.02
C VAL A 471 -11.30 -49.10 -34.25
N LEU A 472 -10.88 -48.27 -35.22
CA LEU A 472 -10.61 -48.71 -36.60
C LEU A 472 -9.81 -47.64 -37.36
N SER A 473 -8.57 -48.01 -37.69
CA SER A 473 -7.70 -47.36 -38.66
C SER A 473 -7.90 -47.97 -40.05
N SER A 474 -7.51 -47.20 -41.08
CA SER A 474 -7.18 -47.57 -42.48
C SER A 474 -8.21 -47.12 -43.52
N PRO A 475 -7.82 -46.85 -44.79
CA PRO A 475 -6.51 -47.06 -45.45
C PRO A 475 -5.58 -45.85 -45.49
#